data_AF-A0A8J2WMT9-F1
#
_entry.id   AF-A0A8J2WMT9-F1
#
_cell.length_a   1.000
_cell.length_b   1.000
_cell.length_c   1.000
_cell.angle_alpha   90.00
_cell.angle_beta   90.00
_cell.angle_gamma   90.00
#
_symmetry.space_group_name_H-M   'P 1'
#
loop_
_entity.id
_entity.type
_entity.pdbx_description
1 polymer ?
#
loop_
_entity_poly.entity_id
_entity_poly.type
_entity_poly.pdbx_seq_one_letter_code
_entity_poly.pdbx_strand_id
1 'polypeptide(L)'
;MICVVISLGFSVESAKEMLEKHNGDVESAVEELASNLGRPDDQPVAGTSKDSGKLEASRKRKEETKKEKAAYKRLAKDIPRTEEDHLDTGLELESEYLHKYLSFLNS
;
A
#
# COMPACT_ATOMS: atom_id res chain seq x y z
N MET A 1 14.44 16.69 10.07
CA MET A 1 13.97 15.42 10.67
C MET A 1 12.55 15.01 10.23
N ILE A 2 11.70 15.94 9.78
CA ILE A 2 10.34 15.65 9.27
C ILE A 2 10.34 14.77 8.01
N CYS A 3 11.41 14.82 7.21
CA CYS A 3 11.55 14.03 5.96
C CYS A 3 11.40 12.52 6.19
N VAL A 4 11.97 11.98 7.27
CA VAL A 4 11.92 10.53 7.56
C VAL A 4 10.47 10.07 7.78
N VAL A 5 9.70 10.86 8.53
CA VAL A 5 8.30 10.58 8.84
C VAL A 5 7.43 10.70 7.57
N ILE A 6 7.71 11.68 6.71
CA ILE A 6 7.05 11.81 5.40
C ILE A 6 7.38 10.63 4.48
N SER A 7 8.64 10.16 4.47
CA SER A 7 9.06 8.98 3.69
C SER A 7 8.40 7.68 4.14
N LEU A 8 7.99 7.61 5.41
CA LEU A 8 7.19 6.51 5.95
C LEU A 8 5.70 6.58 5.56
N GLY A 9 5.29 7.61 4.81
CA GLY A 9 3.93 7.77 4.30
C GLY A 9 3.01 8.63 5.18
N PHE A 10 3.56 9.28 6.22
CA PHE A 10 2.79 10.17 7.08
C PHE A 10 2.59 11.56 6.46
N SER A 11 1.44 12.17 6.75
CA SER A 11 1.16 13.53 6.33
C SER A 11 2.11 14.53 6.99
N VAL A 12 2.45 15.60 6.28
CA VAL A 12 3.37 16.63 6.77
C VAL A 12 2.87 17.29 8.06
N GLU A 13 1.56 17.42 8.19
CA GLU A 13 0.88 18.04 9.33
C GLU A 13 0.99 17.17 10.59
N SER A 14 0.70 15.86 10.46
CA SER A 14 0.83 14.91 11.58
C SER A 14 2.28 14.70 12.00
N ALA A 15 3.20 14.64 11.04
CA ALA A 15 4.63 14.55 11.29
C ALA A 15 5.14 15.76 12.07
N LYS A 16 4.69 16.97 11.72
CA LYS A 16 5.09 18.20 12.40
C LYS A 16 4.54 18.24 13.83
N GLU A 17 3.26 17.90 14.02
CA GLU A 17 2.63 17.90 15.34
C GLU A 17 3.31 16.92 16.30
N MET A 18 3.63 15.71 15.84
CA MET A 18 4.27 14.70 16.71
C MET A 18 5.75 14.99 16.96
N LEU A 19 6.47 15.54 15.99
CA LEU A 19 7.85 15.98 16.21
C LEU A 19 7.94 17.19 17.14
N GLU A 20 6.94 18.08 17.14
CA GLU A 20 6.85 19.17 18.12
C GLU A 20 6.55 18.66 19.53
N LYS A 21 5.73 17.61 19.68
CA LYS A 21 5.42 16.99 20.98
C LYS A 21 6.59 16.21 21.57
N HIS A 22 7.37 15.53 20.72
CA HIS A 22 8.51 14.70 21.14
C HIS A 22 9.86 15.42 21.06
N ASN A 23 9.86 16.75 21.00
CA ASN A 23 11.08 17.58 20.94
C ASN A 23 12.09 17.14 19.86
N GLY A 24 11.60 16.68 18.71
CA GLY A 24 12.44 16.25 17.58
C GLY A 24 12.98 14.82 17.66
N ASP A 25 12.56 14.01 18.64
CA ASP A 25 12.84 12.58 18.64
C ASP A 25 11.96 11.87 17.60
N VAL A 26 12.60 11.27 16.60
CA VAL A 26 11.93 10.68 15.43
C VAL A 26 11.41 9.29 15.75
N GLU A 27 12.12 8.50 16.55
CA GLU A 27 11.76 7.11 16.82
C GLU A 27 10.48 7.05 17.66
N SER A 28 10.44 7.80 18.77
CA SER A 28 9.26 7.95 19.62
C SER A 28 8.06 8.53 18.87
N ALA A 29 8.29 9.55 18.02
CA ALA A 29 7.22 10.15 17.22
C ALA A 29 6.64 9.18 16.19
N VAL A 30 7.47 8.36 15.55
CA VAL A 30 7.02 7.34 14.58
C VAL A 30 6.30 6.20 15.27
N GLU A 31 6.76 5.74 16.44
CA GLU A 31 6.09 4.69 17.20
C GLU A 31 4.69 5.13 17.68
N GLU A 32 4.57 6.37 18.14
CA GLU A 32 3.27 6.93 18.54
C GLU A 32 2.37 7.22 17.34
N LEU A 33 2.92 7.69 16.20
CA LEU A 33 2.17 7.81 14.95
C LEU A 33 1.67 6.45 14.49
N ALA A 34 2.55 5.45 14.40
CA ALA A 34 2.25 4.07 14.02
C ALA A 34 1.14 3.45 14.89
N SER A 35 1.20 3.70 16.19
CA SER A 35 0.18 3.28 17.16
C SER A 35 -1.16 4.02 16.95
N ASN A 36 -1.11 5.30 16.55
CA ASN A 36 -2.28 6.13 16.32
C ASN A 36 -2.96 5.92 14.94
N LEU A 37 -2.32 5.28 13.93
CA LEU A 37 -3.04 4.87 12.70
C LEU A 37 -4.15 3.85 12.96
N GLY A 38 -4.19 3.24 14.14
CA GLY A 38 -5.31 2.39 14.57
C GLY A 38 -6.59 3.17 14.89
N ARG A 39 -6.57 4.51 14.93
CA ARG A 39 -7.73 5.34 15.32
C ARG A 39 -8.30 6.09 14.11
N PRO A 40 -9.59 5.90 13.76
CA PRO A 40 -10.20 6.53 12.60
C PRO A 40 -10.65 7.96 12.92
N ASP A 41 -9.71 8.89 13.05
CA ASP A 41 -10.00 10.32 13.28
C ASP A 41 -9.63 11.23 12.10
N ASP A 42 -9.66 10.69 10.87
CA ASP A 42 -9.83 11.50 9.66
C ASP A 42 -11.28 11.36 9.17
N GLN A 43 -12.21 11.99 9.90
CA GLN A 43 -13.51 12.35 9.34
C GLN A 43 -13.53 13.86 9.04
N PRO A 44 -13.73 14.28 7.78
CA PRO A 44 -14.10 15.66 7.50
C PRO A 44 -15.46 15.93 8.13
N VAL A 45 -15.52 16.96 8.97
CA VAL A 45 -16.74 17.48 9.60
C VAL A 45 -17.77 17.87 8.53
N ALA A 46 -18.69 16.95 8.23
CA ALA A 46 -19.84 17.22 7.38
C ALA A 46 -20.96 17.83 8.21
N GLY A 47 -21.46 18.97 7.72
CA GLY A 47 -22.44 19.83 8.35
C GLY A 47 -23.74 19.15 8.79
N THR A 48 -24.38 19.85 9.69
CA THR A 48 -25.70 19.59 10.24
C THR A 48 -26.78 19.44 9.16
N SER A 49 -27.77 18.58 9.45
CA SER A 49 -29.09 18.43 8.79
C SER A 49 -29.21 17.58 7.52
N LYS A 50 -29.64 16.31 7.70
CA LYS A 50 -30.91 15.71 7.19
C LYS A 50 -30.79 14.19 7.08
N ASP A 51 -31.51 13.50 7.96
CA ASP A 51 -31.59 12.04 8.12
C ASP A 51 -32.10 11.27 6.87
N SER A 52 -32.57 11.97 5.83
CA SER A 52 -33.00 11.38 4.56
C SER A 52 -31.89 11.23 3.51
N GLY A 53 -30.76 11.93 3.63
CA GLY A 53 -29.65 11.88 2.65
C GLY A 53 -28.67 10.71 2.86
N LYS A 54 -28.61 10.14 4.08
CA LYS A 54 -27.66 9.08 4.45
C LYS A 54 -27.97 7.75 3.75
N LEU A 55 -29.24 7.46 3.50
CA LEU A 55 -29.68 6.24 2.80
C LEU A 55 -29.30 6.29 1.31
N GLU A 56 -29.50 7.42 0.64
CA GLU A 56 -29.11 7.60 -0.77
C GLU A 56 -27.58 7.60 -0.96
N ALA A 57 -26.83 8.27 -0.07
CA ALA A 57 -25.37 8.22 -0.09
C ALA A 57 -24.84 6.78 0.12
N SER A 58 -25.48 5.99 0.99
CA SER A 58 -25.12 4.60 1.24
C SER A 58 -25.47 3.66 0.07
N ARG A 59 -26.56 3.94 -0.66
CA ARG A 59 -26.96 3.21 -1.88
C ARG A 59 -25.99 3.49 -3.01
N LYS A 60 -25.65 4.75 -3.24
CA LYS A 60 -24.68 5.17 -4.25
C LYS A 60 -23.30 4.57 -4.01
N ARG A 61 -22.82 4.57 -2.75
CA ARG A 61 -21.55 3.92 -2.37
C ARG A 61 -21.59 2.40 -2.59
N LYS A 62 -22.73 1.74 -2.32
CA LYS A 62 -22.91 0.30 -2.61
C LYS A 62 -22.94 0.00 -4.11
N GLU A 63 -23.40 0.93 -4.93
CA GLU A 63 -23.43 0.78 -6.39
C GLU A 63 -22.04 0.99 -7.00
N GLU A 64 -21.31 2.00 -6.54
CA GLU A 64 -19.92 2.27 -6.94
C GLU A 64 -19.00 1.09 -6.61
N THR A 65 -19.10 0.53 -5.39
CA THR A 65 -18.32 -0.65 -4.99
C THR A 65 -18.66 -1.91 -5.80
N LYS A 66 -19.91 -2.08 -6.22
CA LYS A 66 -20.30 -3.19 -7.13
C LYS A 66 -19.69 -3.00 -8.52
N LYS A 67 -19.72 -1.77 -9.04
CA LYS A 67 -19.14 -1.43 -10.34
C LYS A 67 -17.64 -1.62 -10.35
N GLU A 68 -16.95 -1.21 -9.28
CA GLU A 68 -15.53 -1.42 -9.07
C GLU A 68 -15.18 -2.91 -9.04
N LYS A 69 -15.87 -3.71 -8.22
CA LYS A 69 -15.66 -5.17 -8.18
C LYS A 69 -15.90 -5.86 -9.52
N ALA A 70 -16.90 -5.40 -10.27
CA ALA A 70 -17.19 -5.93 -11.61
C ALA A 70 -16.07 -5.57 -12.60
N ALA A 71 -15.52 -4.35 -12.52
CA ALA A 71 -14.38 -3.93 -13.32
C ALA A 71 -13.11 -4.73 -12.97
N TYR A 72 -12.79 -4.89 -11.68
CA TYR A 72 -11.68 -5.73 -11.23
C TYR A 72 -11.82 -7.17 -11.71
N LYS A 73 -13.03 -7.75 -11.61
CA LYS A 73 -13.29 -9.13 -12.08
C LYS A 73 -13.13 -9.27 -13.59
N ARG A 74 -13.36 -8.20 -14.37
CA ARG A 74 -13.10 -8.20 -15.81
C ARG A 74 -11.61 -8.17 -16.08
N LEU A 75 -10.88 -7.23 -15.47
CA LEU A 75 -9.43 -7.08 -15.63
C LEU A 75 -8.69 -8.35 -15.19
N ALA A 76 -9.10 -8.97 -14.08
CA ALA A 76 -8.48 -10.20 -13.58
C ALA A 76 -8.64 -11.42 -14.50
N LYS A 77 -9.54 -11.40 -15.49
CA LYS A 77 -9.64 -12.45 -16.51
C LYS A 77 -8.65 -12.25 -17.64
N ASP A 78 -8.32 -10.98 -17.91
CA ASP A 78 -7.43 -10.57 -18.98
C ASP A 78 -5.98 -10.54 -18.51
N ILE A 79 -5.73 -10.48 -17.19
CA ILE A 79 -4.41 -10.68 -16.58
C ILE A 79 -4.11 -12.18 -16.60
N PRO A 80 -3.09 -12.63 -17.36
CA PRO A 80 -2.68 -14.02 -17.33
C PRO A 80 -2.20 -14.35 -15.92
N ARG A 81 -2.69 -15.46 -15.37
CA ARG A 81 -2.33 -15.91 -14.02
C ARG A 81 -0.85 -16.33 -13.90
N THR A 82 -0.10 -16.27 -15.00
CA THR A 82 1.19 -16.93 -15.21
C THR A 82 2.27 -15.96 -15.73
N GLU A 83 2.11 -14.65 -15.58
CA GLU A 83 3.17 -13.69 -15.99
C GLU A 83 4.30 -13.53 -14.95
N GLU A 84 4.27 -14.30 -13.86
CA GLU A 84 5.31 -14.32 -12.82
C GLU A 84 5.95 -15.70 -12.65
N ASP A 85 6.14 -16.47 -13.73
CA ASP A 85 6.82 -17.78 -13.61
C ASP A 85 7.84 -17.99 -14.74
N HIS A 86 8.62 -16.95 -15.03
CA HIS A 86 9.75 -17.00 -15.96
C HIS A 86 11.09 -16.74 -15.28
N LEU A 87 11.10 -16.63 -13.94
CA LEU A 87 12.31 -16.39 -13.14
C LEU A 87 12.47 -17.37 -11.96
N ASP A 88 11.71 -18.46 -11.94
CA ASP A 88 11.97 -19.62 -11.08
C ASP A 88 12.87 -20.61 -11.84
N THR A 89 14.03 -20.17 -12.33
CA THR A 89 15.07 -21.15 -12.67
C THR A 89 15.57 -21.71 -11.35
N GLY A 90 15.13 -22.91 -10.97
CA GLY A 90 15.60 -23.59 -9.78
C GLY A 90 17.13 -23.66 -9.72
N LEU A 91 17.69 -23.79 -8.51
CA LEU A 91 19.14 -23.86 -8.30
C LEU A 91 19.83 -24.91 -9.19
N GLU A 92 19.15 -26.02 -9.51
CA GLU A 92 19.69 -27.03 -10.42
C GLU A 92 19.91 -26.47 -11.83
N LEU A 93 18.96 -25.70 -12.36
CA LEU A 93 19.03 -25.15 -13.71
C LEU A 93 20.10 -24.05 -13.81
N GLU A 94 20.25 -23.22 -12.77
CA GLU A 94 21.34 -22.25 -12.67
C GLU A 94 22.72 -22.94 -12.65
N SER A 95 22.83 -24.07 -11.94
CA SER A 95 24.09 -24.85 -11.88
C SER A 95 24.48 -25.44 -13.24
N GLU A 96 23.52 -25.90 -14.04
CA GLU A 96 23.77 -26.38 -15.40
C GLU A 96 24.26 -25.26 -16.31
N TYR A 97 23.65 -24.07 -16.25
CA TYR A 97 24.11 -22.91 -17.00
C TYR A 97 25.55 -22.53 -16.61
N LEU A 98 25.86 -22.52 -15.32
CA LEU A 98 27.19 -22.15 -14.82
C LEU A 98 28.26 -23.16 -15.28
N HIS A 99 27.98 -24.46 -15.20
CA HIS A 99 28.87 -25.50 -15.70
C HIS A 99 29.13 -25.38 -17.21
N LYS A 100 28.09 -25.06 -17.98
CA LYS A 100 28.20 -24.84 -19.42
C LYS A 100 29.10 -23.65 -19.74
N TYR A 101 28.96 -22.54 -19.02
CA TYR A 101 29.84 -21.38 -19.17
C TYR A 101 31.30 -21.69 -18.78
N LEU A 102 31.53 -22.41 -17.69
CA LEU A 102 32.86 -22.83 -17.28
C LEU A 102 33.53 -23.74 -18.31
N SER A 103 32.77 -24.60 -19.00
CA SER A 103 33.31 -25.46 -20.06
C SER A 103 33.82 -24.66 -21.27
N PHE A 104 33.22 -23.50 -21.57
CA PHE A 104 33.68 -22.62 -22.64
C PHE A 104 34.90 -21.78 -22.25
N LEU A 105 35.10 -21.53 -20.96
CA LEU A 105 36.27 -20.79 -20.46
C LEU A 105 37.51 -21.68 -20.28
N ASN A 106 37.29 -22.97 -20.04
CA ASN A 106 38.35 -23.96 -19.82
C ASN A 106 38.64 -24.82 -21.07
N SER A 107 37.99 -24.54 -22.20
CA SER A 107 38.29 -25.10 -23.52
C SER A 107 39.17 -24.16 -24.33
#